data_AF-A0A7K4B0A8-F1
#
_entry.id   AF-A0A7K4B0A8-F1
#
_cell.length_a   1.000
_cell.length_b   1.000
_cell.length_c   1.000
_cell.angle_alpha   90.00
_cell.angle_beta   90.00
_cell.angle_gamma   90.00
#
_symmetry.space_group_name_H-M   'P 1'
#
loop_
_entity.id
_entity.type
_entity.pdbx_description
1 polymer ?
#
loop_
_entity_poly.entity_id
_entity_poly.type
_entity_poly.pdbx_seq_one_letter_code
_entity_poly.pdbx_strand_id
1 'polypeptide(L)'
;MTKRNLIADVLRLKSEKNALILAHNYQLPEIHAVADIVGDSLELALAARNATEPVLVLCGVRFMAETAHILNPEKKVLLPSPDAGCPLADYLTPGMILEAKGKYPDAAVVVYINSTAECKAVSDSVCTSGNAVRIVKS
;
A
#
# COMPACT_ATOMS: atom_id res chain seq x y z
N MET A 1 17.56 -25.41 23.21
CA MET A 1 16.94 -24.73 22.07
C MET A 1 17.49 -23.31 22.01
N THR A 2 18.39 -23.05 21.08
CA THR A 2 18.96 -21.71 20.86
C THR A 2 17.82 -20.77 20.47
N LYS A 3 17.63 -19.65 21.17
CA LYS A 3 16.61 -18.65 20.83
C LYS A 3 16.82 -18.22 19.38
N ARG A 4 15.84 -18.48 18.51
CA ARG A 4 15.86 -18.08 17.10
C ARG A 4 15.91 -16.56 17.03
N ASN A 5 16.92 -16.01 16.37
CA ASN A 5 17.04 -14.57 16.14
C ASN A 5 16.29 -14.20 14.86
N LEU A 6 15.00 -13.87 15.00
CA LEU A 6 14.12 -13.57 13.87
C LEU A 6 14.60 -12.39 13.01
N ILE A 7 15.23 -11.38 13.61
CA ILE A 7 15.79 -10.24 12.88
C ILE A 7 16.89 -10.72 11.94
N ALA A 8 17.81 -11.54 12.45
CA ALA A 8 18.90 -12.09 11.63
C ALA A 8 18.35 -12.96 10.49
N ASP A 9 17.32 -13.77 10.75
CA ASP A 9 16.67 -14.60 9.74
C ASP A 9 15.98 -13.78 8.65
N VAL A 10 15.27 -12.71 9.02
CA VAL A 10 14.61 -11.79 8.08
C VAL A 10 15.63 -11.08 7.22
N LEU A 11 16.71 -10.54 7.80
CA LEU A 11 17.76 -9.84 7.04
C LEU A 11 18.49 -10.78 6.07
N ARG A 12 18.76 -12.02 6.50
CA ARG A 12 19.33 -13.06 5.63
C ARG A 12 18.40 -13.36 4.45
N LEU A 13 17.12 -13.64 4.71
CA LEU A 13 16.14 -13.93 3.67
C LEU A 13 15.91 -12.73 2.73
N LYS A 14 15.91 -11.51 3.26
CA LYS A 14 15.82 -10.27 2.48
C LYS A 14 16.93 -10.23 1.43
N SER A 15 18.17 -10.48 1.84
CA SER A 15 19.33 -10.53 0.94
C SER A 15 19.23 -11.68 -0.06
N GLU A 16 18.89 -12.90 0.38
CA GLU A 16 18.78 -14.08 -0.48
C GLU A 16 17.69 -13.95 -1.55
N LYS A 17 16.61 -13.24 -1.24
CA LYS A 17 15.47 -13.04 -2.14
C LYS A 17 15.55 -11.75 -2.95
N ASN A 18 16.58 -10.92 -2.72
CA ASN A 18 16.65 -9.56 -3.23
C ASN A 18 15.32 -8.83 -3.01
N ALA A 19 14.91 -8.74 -1.74
CA ALA A 19 13.62 -8.17 -1.36
C ALA A 19 13.77 -6.76 -0.78
N LEU A 20 12.81 -5.89 -1.07
CA LEU A 20 12.64 -4.59 -0.43
C LEU A 20 11.54 -4.68 0.63
N ILE A 21 11.85 -4.32 1.88
CA ILE A 21 10.88 -4.28 2.97
C ILE A 21 10.40 -2.84 3.18
N LEU A 22 9.12 -2.62 2.93
CA LEU A 22 8.41 -1.36 3.05
C LEU A 22 7.52 -1.40 4.29
N ALA A 23 7.72 -0.52 5.28
CA ALA A 23 6.95 -0.52 6.51
C ALA A 23 6.19 0.80 6.73
N HIS A 24 4.92 0.70 7.09
CA HIS A 24 4.14 1.87 7.46
C HIS A 24 4.61 2.43 8.82
N ASN A 25 4.46 3.75 9.01
CA ASN A 25 4.76 4.45 10.27
C ASN A 25 4.09 3.84 11.52
N TYR A 26 2.99 3.10 11.35
CA TYR A 26 2.25 2.45 12.44
C TYR A 26 2.75 1.06 12.81
N GLN A 27 3.78 0.55 12.14
CA GLN A 27 4.37 -0.75 12.46
C GLN A 27 5.15 -0.71 13.77
N LEU A 28 5.33 -1.89 14.37
CA LEU A 28 6.09 -2.06 15.60
C LEU A 28 7.59 -1.76 15.39
N PRO A 29 8.33 -1.33 16.42
CA PRO A 29 9.76 -1.01 16.31
C PRO A 29 10.61 -2.15 15.75
N GLU A 30 10.30 -3.41 16.08
CA GLU A 30 11.01 -4.58 15.55
C GLU A 30 10.82 -4.79 14.05
N ILE A 31 9.71 -4.30 13.48
CA ILE A 31 9.46 -4.31 12.04
C ILE A 31 10.23 -3.17 11.37
N HIS A 32 10.25 -1.99 12.01
CA HIS A 32 11.08 -0.87 11.55
C HIS A 32 12.57 -1.24 11.51
N ALA A 33 13.05 -2.03 12.48
CA ALA A 33 14.44 -2.47 12.56
C ALA A 33 14.91 -3.33 11.37
N VAL A 34 13.99 -3.92 10.59
CA VAL A 34 14.31 -4.73 9.40
C VAL A 34 13.88 -4.09 8.09
N ALA A 35 13.10 -3.01 8.15
CA ALA A 35 12.60 -2.28 6.98
C ALA A 35 13.72 -1.51 6.27
N ASP A 36 13.64 -1.45 4.95
CA ASP A 36 14.52 -0.59 4.14
C ASP A 36 13.97 0.83 4.06
N ILE A 37 12.64 0.95 4.03
CA ILE A 37 11.93 2.23 3.96
C ILE A 37 10.79 2.20 4.97
N VAL A 38 10.72 3.25 5.78
CA VAL A 38 9.61 3.53 6.70
C VAL A 38 8.96 4.84 6.26
N GLY A 39 7.64 4.86 6.11
CA GLY A 39 6.94 6.06 5.66
C GLY A 39 5.43 6.00 5.73
N ASP A 40 4.81 7.08 5.29
CA ASP A 40 3.36 7.18 5.12
C ASP A 40 2.88 6.49 3.82
N SER A 41 1.57 6.56 3.55
CA SER A 41 0.99 5.87 2.38
C SER A 41 1.50 6.42 1.03
N LEU A 42 1.83 7.71 0.95
CA LEU A 42 2.34 8.33 -0.29
C LEU A 42 3.81 7.95 -0.50
N GLU A 43 4.62 8.07 0.56
CA GLU A 43 6.03 7.72 0.54
C GLU A 43 6.24 6.25 0.15
N LEU A 44 5.46 5.34 0.74
CA LEU A 44 5.53 3.92 0.41
C LEU A 44 5.06 3.62 -1.01
N ALA A 45 4.03 4.31 -1.52
CA ALA A 45 3.59 4.14 -2.91
C ALA A 45 4.66 4.62 -3.90
N LEU A 46 5.32 5.75 -3.62
CA LEU A 46 6.42 6.25 -4.44
C LEU A 46 7.65 5.34 -4.38
N ALA A 47 7.98 4.84 -3.19
CA ALA A 47 9.05 3.86 -2.99
C ALA A 47 8.79 2.58 -3.76
N ALA A 48 7.59 2.01 -3.64
CA ALA A 48 7.19 0.81 -4.39
C ALA A 48 7.31 1.02 -5.90
N ARG A 49 6.85 2.17 -6.42
CA ARG A 49 6.96 2.50 -7.86
C ARG A 49 8.41 2.54 -8.34
N ASN A 50 9.31 3.08 -7.53
CA ASN A 50 10.71 3.26 -7.89
C ASN A 50 11.59 2.04 -7.54
N ALA A 51 11.04 1.02 -6.87
CA ALA A 51 11.78 -0.16 -6.47
C ALA A 51 12.38 -0.90 -7.67
N THR A 52 13.53 -1.52 -7.49
CA THR A 52 14.19 -2.34 -8.54
C THR A 52 14.19 -3.83 -8.19
N GLU A 53 13.93 -4.12 -6.92
CA GLU A 53 13.90 -5.43 -6.30
C GLU A 53 12.71 -6.26 -6.86
N PRO A 54 12.90 -7.54 -7.16
CA PRO A 54 11.83 -8.41 -7.67
C PRO A 54 10.76 -8.75 -6.63
N VAL A 55 11.07 -8.62 -5.34
CA VAL A 55 10.18 -8.95 -4.23
C VAL A 55 9.97 -7.72 -3.36
N LEU A 56 8.71 -7.33 -3.14
CA LEU A 56 8.34 -6.28 -2.19
C LEU A 56 7.61 -6.92 -1.02
N VAL A 57 8.12 -6.73 0.20
CA VAL A 57 7.42 -7.12 1.42
C VAL A 57 6.81 -5.87 2.02
N LEU A 58 5.48 -5.77 1.96
CA LEU A 58 4.78 -4.63 2.50
C LEU A 58 4.24 -4.92 3.91
N CYS A 59 4.93 -4.35 4.90
CA CYS A 59 4.52 -4.33 6.29
C CYS A 59 3.51 -3.19 6.53
N GLY A 60 2.26 -3.44 6.12
CA GLY A 60 1.15 -2.50 6.21
C GLY A 60 -0.19 -3.24 6.21
N VAL A 61 -1.16 -2.68 5.50
CA VAL A 61 -2.50 -3.27 5.32
C VAL A 61 -2.77 -3.56 3.85
N ARG A 62 -3.80 -4.37 3.58
CA ARG A 62 -4.14 -4.93 2.26
C ARG A 62 -4.16 -3.91 1.13
N PHE A 63 -4.88 -2.80 1.27
CA PHE A 63 -4.97 -1.81 0.18
C PHE A 63 -3.61 -1.21 -0.20
N MET A 64 -2.67 -1.11 0.76
CA MET A 64 -1.33 -0.62 0.49
C MET A 64 -0.56 -1.66 -0.33
N ALA A 65 -0.73 -2.96 -0.02
CA ALA A 65 -0.04 -4.04 -0.72
C ALA A 65 -0.59 -4.18 -2.14
N GLU A 66 -1.90 -4.08 -2.30
CA GLU A 66 -2.56 -3.99 -3.59
C GLU A 66 -2.07 -2.77 -4.38
N THR A 67 -1.92 -1.60 -3.75
CA THR A 67 -1.37 -0.41 -4.41
C THR A 67 0.06 -0.64 -4.89
N ALA A 68 0.92 -1.25 -4.05
CA ALA A 68 2.28 -1.59 -4.44
C ALA A 68 2.30 -2.57 -5.63
N HIS A 69 1.38 -3.52 -5.69
CA HIS A 69 1.26 -4.47 -6.80
C HIS A 69 0.68 -3.84 -8.08
N ILE A 70 -0.33 -2.96 -7.97
CA ILE A 70 -0.85 -2.18 -9.10
C ILE A 70 0.26 -1.37 -9.77
N LEU A 71 1.15 -0.78 -8.97
CA LEU A 71 2.31 -0.03 -9.47
C LEU A 71 3.44 -0.94 -9.99
N ASN A 72 3.39 -2.25 -9.71
CA ASN A 72 4.44 -3.22 -10.02
C ASN A 72 3.84 -4.60 -10.38
N PRO A 73 3.10 -4.72 -11.49
CA PRO A 73 2.34 -5.93 -11.81
C PRO A 73 3.23 -7.18 -11.97
N GLU A 74 4.47 -7.00 -12.44
CA GLU A 74 5.42 -8.10 -12.66
C GLU A 74 6.20 -8.51 -11.39
N LYS A 75 6.14 -7.71 -10.31
CA LYS A 75 6.88 -7.99 -9.08
C LYS A 75 6.04 -8.81 -8.11
N LYS A 76 6.73 -9.63 -7.31
CA LYS A 76 6.10 -10.37 -6.22
C LYS A 76 5.89 -9.46 -5.01
N VAL A 77 4.64 -9.07 -4.75
CA VAL A 77 4.29 -8.29 -3.55
C VAL A 77 3.73 -9.22 -2.47
N LEU A 78 4.27 -9.13 -1.26
CA LEU A 78 3.92 -9.96 -0.12
C LEU A 78 3.35 -9.10 1.02
N LEU A 79 2.18 -9.48 1.50
CA LEU A 79 1.60 -8.98 2.74
C LEU A 79 1.82 -10.04 3.84
N PRO A 80 2.63 -9.79 4.88
CA PRO A 80 2.98 -10.80 5.89
C PRO A 80 1.78 -11.37 6.66
N SER A 81 0.73 -10.57 6.85
CA SER A 81 -0.52 -10.99 7.50
C SER A 81 -1.68 -10.75 6.54
N PRO A 82 -2.24 -11.81 5.93
CA PRO A 82 -3.35 -11.66 4.98
C PRO A 82 -4.55 -10.90 5.57
N ASP A 83 -4.80 -11.04 6.87
CA ASP A 83 -5.96 -10.44 7.54
C ASP A 83 -5.72 -8.97 7.96
N ALA A 84 -4.56 -8.38 7.64
CA ALA A 84 -4.28 -6.97 7.88
C ALA A 84 -5.13 -6.07 6.95
N GLY A 85 -6.38 -5.81 7.34
CA GLY A 85 -7.34 -4.98 6.62
C GLY A 85 -7.39 -3.52 7.07
N CYS A 86 -8.31 -2.76 6.47
CA CYS A 86 -8.62 -1.39 6.88
C CYS A 86 -10.14 -1.19 6.82
N PRO A 87 -10.85 -1.16 7.95
CA PRO A 87 -12.31 -1.04 7.95
C PRO A 87 -12.85 0.17 7.19
N LEU A 88 -12.07 1.27 7.15
CA LEU A 88 -12.41 2.45 6.36
C LEU A 88 -12.36 2.17 4.84
N ALA A 89 -11.38 1.40 4.39
CA ALA A 89 -11.27 1.01 2.99
C ALA A 89 -12.39 0.04 2.59
N ASP A 90 -12.78 -0.86 3.50
CA ASP A 90 -13.81 -1.87 3.28
C ASP A 90 -15.23 -1.28 3.26
N TYR A 91 -15.42 -0.08 3.82
CA TYR A 91 -16.71 0.61 3.83
C TYR A 91 -17.12 1.15 2.44
N LEU A 92 -16.15 1.63 1.66
CA LEU A 92 -16.42 2.17 0.34
C LEU A 92 -16.56 1.02 -0.67
N THR A 93 -17.66 1.03 -1.44
CA THR A 93 -17.89 0.03 -2.49
C THR A 93 -17.84 0.66 -3.89
N PRO A 94 -17.51 -0.11 -4.94
CA PRO A 94 -17.59 0.38 -6.32
C PRO A 94 -18.99 0.90 -6.68
N GLY A 95 -20.05 0.27 -6.14
CA GLY A 95 -21.44 0.70 -6.37
C GLY A 95 -21.71 2.13 -5.90
N MET A 96 -21.21 2.51 -4.71
CA MET A 96 -21.34 3.87 -4.18
C MET A 96 -20.64 4.90 -5.08
N ILE A 97 -19.50 4.54 -5.66
CA ILE A 97 -18.77 5.41 -6.60
C ILE A 97 -19.56 5.59 -7.89
N LEU A 98 -20.06 4.50 -8.47
CA LEU A 98 -20.84 4.54 -9.71
C LEU A 98 -22.15 5.31 -9.53
N GLU A 99 -22.81 5.18 -8.38
CA GLU A 99 -23.98 5.98 -8.02
C GLU A 99 -23.64 7.48 -7.96
N ALA A 100 -22.53 7.83 -7.32
CA ALA A 100 -22.07 9.22 -7.25
C ALA A 100 -21.75 9.81 -8.63
N LYS A 101 -21.11 9.03 -9.53
CA LYS A 101 -20.86 9.44 -10.93
C LYS A 101 -22.17 9.65 -11.69
N GLY A 102 -23.19 8.82 -11.46
CA GLY A 102 -24.51 9.00 -12.05
C GLY A 102 -25.23 10.27 -11.57
N LYS A 103 -25.08 10.61 -10.28
CA LYS A 103 -25.68 11.81 -9.68
C LYS A 103 -24.96 13.11 -10.07
N TYR A 104 -23.65 13.05 -10.27
CA TYR A 104 -22.80 14.21 -10.59
C TYR A 104 -21.93 13.90 -11.81
N PRO A 105 -22.51 13.86 -13.04
CA PRO A 105 -21.80 13.37 -14.23
C PRO A 105 -20.59 14.22 -14.65
N ASP A 106 -20.59 15.51 -14.32
CA ASP A 106 -19.48 16.43 -14.64
C ASP A 106 -18.41 16.49 -13.54
N ALA A 107 -18.59 15.78 -12.41
CA ALA A 107 -17.66 15.79 -11.30
C ALA A 107 -16.66 14.62 -11.39
N ALA A 108 -15.36 14.92 -11.26
CA ALA A 108 -14.34 13.90 -11.09
C ALA A 108 -14.47 13.24 -9.70
N VAL A 109 -14.38 11.90 -9.65
CA VAL A 109 -14.34 11.14 -8.40
C VAL A 109 -12.90 10.88 -8.00
N VAL A 110 -12.48 11.56 -6.94
CA VAL A 110 -11.18 11.34 -6.30
C VAL A 110 -11.39 10.48 -5.05
N VAL A 111 -10.77 9.30 -5.02
CA VAL A 111 -10.84 8.40 -3.84
C VAL A 111 -9.57 8.49 -3.01
N TYR A 112 -9.74 8.33 -1.69
CA TYR A 112 -8.61 8.20 -0.79
C TYR A 112 -7.87 6.87 -1.01
N ILE A 113 -6.56 6.84 -0.79
CA ILE A 113 -5.74 5.62 -0.99
C ILE A 113 -6.21 4.45 -0.12
N ASN A 114 -6.81 4.74 1.04
CA ASN A 114 -7.52 3.78 1.89
C ASN A 114 -8.86 3.39 1.24
N SER A 115 -8.78 2.65 0.15
CA SER A 115 -9.89 2.13 -0.65
C SER A 115 -9.47 0.80 -1.27
N THR A 116 -10.40 -0.05 -1.67
CA THR A 116 -10.06 -1.30 -2.35
C THR A 116 -9.50 -1.05 -3.76
N ALA A 117 -8.76 -2.02 -4.32
CA ALA A 117 -8.36 -1.98 -5.72
C ALA A 117 -9.56 -1.81 -6.67
N GLU A 118 -10.69 -2.45 -6.37
CA GLU A 118 -11.93 -2.33 -7.15
C GLU A 118 -12.49 -0.90 -7.14
N CYS A 119 -12.48 -0.23 -5.97
CA CYS A 119 -12.89 1.17 -5.87
C CYS A 119 -11.97 2.09 -6.67
N LYS A 120 -10.66 1.84 -6.64
CA LYS A 120 -9.69 2.60 -7.45
C LYS A 120 -9.97 2.45 -8.94
N ALA A 121 -10.34 1.26 -9.40
CA ALA A 121 -10.59 0.97 -10.81
C ALA A 121 -11.77 1.76 -11.41
N VAL A 122 -12.73 2.19 -10.59
CA VAL A 122 -13.90 2.98 -11.04
C VAL A 122 -13.80 4.48 -10.70
N SER A 123 -12.71 4.88 -10.05
CA SER A 123 -12.41 6.28 -9.71
C SER A 123 -11.60 6.97 -10.82
N ASP A 124 -11.63 8.30 -10.84
CA ASP A 124 -10.87 9.10 -11.81
C ASP A 124 -9.46 9.43 -11.29
N SER A 125 -9.28 9.50 -9.96
CA SER A 125 -7.97 9.71 -9.34
C SER A 125 -7.90 9.17 -7.91
N VAL A 126 -6.67 8.94 -7.44
CA VAL A 126 -6.38 8.50 -6.06
C VAL A 126 -5.55 9.58 -5.34
N CYS A 127 -5.89 9.87 -4.09
CA CYS A 127 -5.15 10.79 -3.25
C CYS A 127 -4.76 10.20 -1.89
N THR A 128 -3.84 10.89 -1.22
CA THR A 128 -3.39 10.65 0.15
C THR A 128 -3.56 11.94 0.95
N SER A 129 -3.39 11.88 2.28
CA SER A 129 -3.53 13.06 3.13
C SER A 129 -2.47 14.11 2.77
N GLY A 130 -1.29 13.67 2.32
CA GLY A 130 -0.20 14.53 1.88
C GLY A 130 -0.39 15.21 0.52
N ASN A 131 -1.37 14.80 -0.31
CA ASN A 131 -1.56 15.40 -1.64
C ASN A 131 -3.00 15.71 -2.06
N ALA A 132 -4.02 15.41 -1.25
CA ALA A 132 -5.43 15.59 -1.60
C ALA A 132 -5.76 17.00 -2.09
N VAL A 133 -5.32 18.05 -1.38
CA VAL A 133 -5.55 19.44 -1.76
C VAL A 133 -4.94 19.79 -3.12
N ARG A 134 -3.78 19.22 -3.44
CA ARG A 134 -3.11 19.44 -4.73
C ARG A 134 -3.84 18.75 -5.87
N ILE A 135 -4.29 17.50 -5.66
CA ILE A 135 -5.03 16.72 -6.66
C ILE A 135 -6.39 17.35 -6.96
N VAL A 136 -7.10 17.87 -5.96
CA VAL A 136 -8.42 18.48 -6.17
C VAL A 136 -8.33 19.84 -6.88
N LYS A 137 -7.16 20.50 -6.84
CA LYS A 137 -6.93 21.82 -7.48
C LYS A 137 -6.37 21.75 -8.91
N SER A 138 -5.96 20.57 -9.40
CA SER A 138 -5.35 20.38 -10.73
C SER A 138 -6.40 20.18 -11.81
#